data_AF-A0A2D7AGI0-F1
#
_entry.id   AF-A0A2D7AGI0-F1
#
_cell.length_a   1.000
_cell.length_b   1.000
_cell.length_c   1.000
_cell.angle_alpha   90.00
_cell.angle_beta   90.00
_cell.angle_gamma   90.00
#
_symmetry.space_group_name_H-M   'P 1'
#
loop_
_entity.id
_entity.type
_entity.pdbx_description
1 polymer ?
#
loop_
_entity_poly.entity_id
_entity_poly.type
_entity_poly.pdbx_seq_one_letter_code
_entity_poly.pdbx_strand_id
1 'polypeptide(L)'
;MTHKAKSRIRQFINHKKRSIADEGRKIWNKRARKEKLELSEQEISKVARLFNYDSVQSLFYNLFTGSVDINKVYKHARNLKLTGKVELESSASISNQVDTKSIQKKYLKELRTSSKSNAIILDGGINQLKFTYANCCNPIPGDEVLGFISRNGDVKIHRAMCNNAKHLLKNENDRIVDVRWAKSVQTNFLGAIRIIGEDRVGMMNDITDILSKSLSTNMKSINVTSDEGMFEGIITLYVDGIVHLDKIMKRLERLQGVKNVLRYE
;
A
#
# COMPACT_ATOMS: atom_id res chain seq x y z
N MET A 1 -28.52 25.37 29.74
CA MET A 1 -27.25 25.19 30.48
C MET A 1 -26.58 26.54 30.67
N THR A 2 -26.13 26.87 31.88
CA THR A 2 -25.49 28.18 32.17
C THR A 2 -24.07 28.24 31.60
N HIS A 3 -23.61 29.45 31.23
CA HIS A 3 -22.25 29.67 30.68
C HIS A 3 -21.15 29.15 31.62
N LYS A 4 -21.37 29.29 32.94
CA LYS A 4 -20.49 28.82 34.02
C LYS A 4 -20.39 27.28 34.07
N ALA A 5 -21.49 26.57 33.84
CA ALA A 5 -21.51 25.11 33.75
C ALA A 5 -20.78 24.59 32.49
N LYS A 6 -21.00 25.24 31.33
CA LYS A 6 -20.32 24.89 30.07
C LYS A 6 -18.80 25.11 30.15
N SER A 7 -18.36 26.12 30.88
CA SER A 7 -16.93 26.37 31.13
C SER A 7 -16.30 25.30 32.03
N ARG A 8 -16.94 24.94 33.15
CA ARG A 8 -16.45 23.88 34.05
C ARG A 8 -16.38 22.51 33.37
N ILE A 9 -17.36 22.16 32.53
CA ILE A 9 -17.35 20.91 31.76
C ILE A 9 -16.18 20.89 30.77
N ARG A 10 -15.92 21.99 30.05
CA ARG A 10 -14.76 22.08 29.14
C ARG A 10 -13.45 21.95 29.90
N GLN A 11 -13.33 22.60 31.06
CA GLN A 11 -12.14 22.52 31.89
C GLN A 11 -11.88 21.08 32.37
N PHE A 12 -12.93 20.37 32.80
CA PHE A 12 -12.82 18.96 33.20
C PHE A 12 -12.41 18.05 32.04
N ILE A 13 -13.00 18.22 30.85
CA ILE A 13 -12.65 17.45 29.65
C ILE A 13 -11.20 17.71 29.25
N ASN A 14 -10.77 18.97 29.26
CA ASN A 14 -9.41 19.34 28.91
C ASN A 14 -8.39 18.78 29.91
N HIS A 15 -8.71 18.81 31.20
CA HIS A 15 -7.90 18.18 32.25
C HIS A 15 -7.75 16.67 32.02
N LYS A 16 -8.85 15.97 31.71
CA LYS A 16 -8.83 14.53 31.42
C LYS A 16 -8.01 14.21 30.16
N LYS A 17 -8.15 15.02 29.10
CA LYS A 17 -7.34 14.88 27.87
C LYS A 17 -5.85 15.08 28.15
N ARG A 18 -5.49 16.04 28.99
CA ARG A 18 -4.10 16.29 29.40
C ARG A 18 -3.50 15.09 30.15
N SER A 19 -4.24 14.55 31.13
CA SER A 19 -3.80 13.36 31.87
C SER A 19 -3.56 12.14 30.95
N ILE A 20 -4.41 11.94 29.94
CA ILE A 20 -4.23 10.88 28.94
C ILE A 20 -3.00 11.14 28.05
N ALA A 21 -2.79 12.39 27.63
CA ALA A 21 -1.62 12.77 26.85
C ALA A 21 -0.31 12.59 27.64
N ASP A 22 -0.31 12.81 28.96
CA ASP A 22 0.86 12.59 29.82
C ASP A 22 1.23 11.10 29.88
N GLU A 23 0.23 10.20 29.92
CA GLU A 23 0.48 8.75 29.80
C GLU A 23 1.05 8.39 28.42
N GLY A 24 0.51 8.96 27.34
CA GLY A 24 1.08 8.81 26.00
C GLY A 24 2.54 9.27 25.91
N ARG A 25 2.89 10.37 26.59
CA ARG A 25 4.26 10.87 26.67
C ARG A 25 5.18 9.89 27.41
N LYS A 26 4.72 9.21 28.45
CA LYS A 26 5.49 8.16 29.13
C LYS A 26 5.78 6.97 28.20
N ILE A 27 4.79 6.53 27.43
CA ILE A 27 4.95 5.45 26.44
C ILE A 27 6.00 5.85 25.39
N TRP A 28 5.90 7.06 24.86
CA TRP A 28 6.91 7.63 23.95
C TRP A 28 8.31 7.64 24.57
N ASN A 29 8.46 8.20 25.78
CA ASN A 29 9.76 8.31 26.45
C ASN A 29 10.40 6.95 26.72
N LYS A 30 9.60 5.94 27.11
CA LYS A 30 10.08 4.56 27.33
C LYS A 30 10.63 3.96 26.03
N ARG A 31 9.94 4.18 24.91
CA ARG A 31 10.37 3.73 23.57
C ARG A 31 11.62 4.48 23.10
N ALA A 32 11.64 5.80 23.25
CA ALA A 32 12.72 6.68 22.85
C ALA A 32 14.04 6.37 23.60
N ARG A 33 13.96 6.13 24.92
CA ARG A 33 15.10 5.70 25.74
C ARG A 33 15.66 4.35 25.31
N LYS A 34 14.80 3.37 24.99
CA LYS A 34 15.22 2.02 24.57
C LYS A 34 16.11 2.04 23.31
N GLU A 35 15.88 2.98 22.41
CA GLU A 35 16.62 3.10 21.15
C GLU A 35 17.46 4.38 21.05
N LYS A 36 17.83 4.99 22.20
CA LYS A 36 18.72 6.17 22.32
C LYS A 36 18.32 7.36 21.42
N LEU A 37 17.02 7.58 21.20
CA LEU A 37 16.53 8.70 20.41
C LEU A 37 16.13 9.87 21.32
N GLU A 38 17.02 10.84 21.46
CA GLU A 38 16.72 12.10 22.13
C GLU A 38 16.17 13.11 21.11
N LEU A 39 15.00 13.68 21.39
CA LEU A 39 14.40 14.75 20.59
C LEU A 39 14.06 15.92 21.50
N SER A 40 14.39 17.12 21.03
CA SER A 40 13.91 18.38 21.56
C SER A 40 12.39 18.51 21.39
N GLU A 41 11.78 19.37 22.19
CA GLU A 41 10.35 19.67 22.11
C GLU A 41 9.94 20.25 20.74
N GLN A 42 10.85 20.98 20.09
CA GLN A 42 10.67 21.51 18.74
C GLN A 42 10.64 20.41 17.67
N GLU A 43 11.48 19.40 17.78
CA GLU A 43 11.49 18.26 16.86
C GLU A 43 10.22 17.40 17.02
N ILE A 44 9.76 17.21 18.25
CA ILE A 44 8.51 16.49 18.53
C ILE A 44 7.31 17.26 17.95
N SER A 45 7.33 18.60 18.00
CA SER A 45 6.32 19.44 17.36
C SER A 45 6.31 19.29 15.83
N LYS A 46 7.49 19.21 15.20
CA LYS A 46 7.59 18.91 13.77
C LYS A 46 7.02 17.53 13.43
N VAL A 47 7.31 16.51 14.26
CA VAL A 47 6.74 15.17 14.10
C VAL A 47 5.21 15.20 14.25
N ALA A 48 4.66 15.95 15.21
CA ALA A 48 3.21 16.07 15.37
C ALA A 48 2.53 16.62 14.11
N ARG A 49 3.13 17.65 13.49
CA ARG A 49 2.62 18.22 12.23
C ARG A 49 2.63 17.24 11.06
N LEU A 50 3.64 16.37 10.96
CA LEU A 50 3.71 15.33 9.91
C LEU A 50 2.55 14.33 9.99
N PHE A 51 1.96 14.15 11.17
CA PHE A 51 0.80 13.29 11.38
C PHE A 51 -0.53 14.09 11.44
N ASN A 52 -0.54 15.34 10.97
CA ASN A 52 -1.69 16.24 10.97
C ASN A 52 -2.26 16.51 12.39
N TYR A 53 -1.40 16.62 13.40
CA TYR A 53 -1.79 17.02 14.75
C TYR A 53 -1.35 18.45 15.04
N ASP A 54 -2.30 19.26 15.52
CA ASP A 54 -2.09 20.68 15.84
C ASP A 54 -1.20 20.91 17.07
N SER A 55 -1.03 19.88 17.91
CA SER A 55 -0.26 20.00 19.15
C SER A 55 0.45 18.71 19.53
N VAL A 56 1.52 18.84 20.30
CA VAL A 56 2.23 17.69 20.89
C VAL A 56 1.30 16.89 21.82
N GLN A 57 0.40 17.59 22.52
CA GLN A 57 -0.60 16.97 23.39
C GLN A 57 -1.59 16.10 22.61
N SER A 58 -2.05 16.55 21.43
CA SER A 58 -2.95 15.75 20.59
C SER A 58 -2.25 14.55 19.98
N LEU A 59 -0.97 14.66 19.61
CA LEU A 59 -0.16 13.51 19.20
C LEU A 59 -0.09 12.46 20.31
N PHE A 60 0.31 12.84 21.54
CA PHE A 60 0.45 11.88 22.64
C PHE A 60 -0.89 11.32 23.13
N TYR A 61 -1.95 12.12 23.11
CA TYR A 61 -3.30 11.63 23.37
C TYR A 61 -3.66 10.49 22.40
N ASN A 62 -3.46 10.71 21.09
CA ASN A 62 -3.76 9.71 20.06
C ASN A 62 -2.79 8.52 20.06
N LEU A 63 -1.57 8.71 20.56
CA LEU A 63 -0.62 7.63 20.81
C LEU A 63 -1.11 6.70 21.92
N PHE A 64 -1.64 7.26 23.01
CA PHE A 64 -2.16 6.49 24.14
C PHE A 64 -3.47 5.78 23.79
N THR A 65 -4.38 6.45 23.08
CA THR A 65 -5.67 5.86 22.67
C THR A 65 -5.51 4.83 21.55
N GLY A 66 -4.30 4.65 21.01
CA GLY A 66 -4.00 3.66 19.97
C GLY A 66 -4.42 4.07 18.55
N SER A 67 -4.89 5.31 18.36
CA SER A 67 -5.21 5.87 17.04
C SER A 67 -3.96 5.99 16.16
N VAL A 68 -2.79 6.12 16.78
CA VAL A 68 -1.50 6.21 16.10
C VAL A 68 -0.52 5.18 16.68
N ASP A 69 0.07 4.39 15.80
CA ASP A 69 1.09 3.41 16.17
C ASP A 69 2.42 4.09 16.54
N ILE A 70 2.90 3.81 17.75
CA ILE A 70 4.18 4.30 18.27
C ILE A 70 5.37 3.98 17.38
N ASN A 71 5.35 2.85 16.68
CA ASN A 71 6.44 2.47 15.79
C ASN A 71 6.49 3.35 14.54
N LYS A 72 5.32 3.79 14.04
CA LYS A 72 5.23 4.73 12.91
C LYS A 72 5.76 6.10 13.33
N VAL A 73 5.31 6.62 14.48
CA VAL A 73 5.79 7.91 15.02
C VAL A 73 7.30 7.88 15.23
N TYR A 74 7.81 6.79 15.81
CA TYR A 74 9.24 6.62 16.04
C TYR A 74 10.06 6.57 14.74
N LYS A 75 9.61 5.83 13.72
CA LYS A 75 10.31 5.75 12.42
C LYS A 75 10.43 7.12 11.76
N HIS A 76 9.36 7.91 11.77
CA HIS A 76 9.37 9.26 11.21
C HIS A 76 10.23 10.21 12.03
N ALA A 77 10.20 10.11 13.36
CA ALA A 77 11.05 10.91 14.24
C ALA A 77 12.54 10.60 14.07
N ARG A 78 12.90 9.32 13.86
CA ARG A 78 14.27 8.89 13.54
C ARG A 78 14.73 9.44 12.20
N ASN A 79 13.89 9.36 11.18
CA ASN A 79 14.20 9.91 9.86
C ASN A 79 14.43 11.42 9.90
N LEU A 80 13.63 12.16 10.68
CA LEU A 80 13.78 13.61 10.85
C LEU A 80 15.14 13.98 11.46
N LYS A 81 15.60 13.20 12.46
CA LYS A 81 16.91 13.40 13.09
C LYS A 81 18.07 13.02 12.16
N LEU A 82 17.87 12.03 11.29
CA LEU A 82 18.85 11.63 10.27
C LEU A 82 18.98 12.70 9.17
N THR A 83 17.88 13.32 8.75
CA THR A 83 17.91 14.39 7.73
C THR A 83 18.59 15.69 8.21
N GLY A 84 18.75 15.89 9.53
CA GLY A 84 19.47 17.04 10.09
C GLY A 84 20.99 16.83 10.23
N LYS A 85 21.52 15.67 9.85
CA LYS A 85 22.94 15.28 10.02
C LYS A 85 23.59 14.76 8.73
N VAL A 86 23.04 15.08 7.57
CA VAL A 86 23.61 14.64 6.29
C VAL A 86 24.57 15.69 5.74
N GLU A 87 25.76 15.74 6.31
CA GLU A 87 26.98 15.86 5.50
C GLU A 87 27.98 14.84 6.04
N LEU A 88 28.38 13.94 5.14
CA LEU A 88 29.62 13.15 5.17
C LEU A 88 29.75 12.14 6.32
N GLU A 89 29.32 10.90 6.08
CA GLU A 89 30.28 9.82 5.80
C GLU A 89 29.57 8.46 5.63
N SER A 90 30.15 7.72 4.71
CA SER A 90 29.82 6.43 4.16
C SER A 90 29.84 5.26 5.16
N SER A 91 29.05 4.24 4.80
CA SER A 91 29.28 2.80 5.10
C SER A 91 29.59 2.38 6.53
N ALA A 92 28.60 1.82 7.24
CA ALA A 92 28.82 0.68 8.12
C ALA A 92 27.51 -0.05 8.44
N SER A 93 27.50 -1.32 8.09
CA SER A 93 26.58 -2.39 8.45
C SER A 93 26.12 -2.35 9.92
N ILE A 94 24.81 -2.40 10.16
CA ILE A 94 24.28 -2.92 11.43
C ILE A 94 23.16 -3.91 11.10
N SER A 95 23.55 -5.19 11.15
CA SER A 95 22.67 -6.34 11.17
C SER A 95 21.68 -6.23 12.34
N ASN A 96 20.41 -6.01 12.03
CA ASN A 96 19.34 -6.50 12.90
C ASN A 96 18.88 -7.83 12.31
N GLN A 97 19.51 -8.91 12.77
CA GLN A 97 18.95 -10.25 12.65
C GLN A 97 17.65 -10.28 13.46
N VAL A 98 16.56 -9.88 12.82
CA VAL A 98 15.25 -10.42 13.16
C VAL A 98 15.38 -11.90 12.80
N ASP A 99 15.26 -12.77 13.79
CA ASP A 99 15.42 -14.21 13.62
C ASP A 99 14.28 -14.75 12.73
N THR A 100 14.48 -14.62 11.42
CA THR A 100 13.53 -14.95 10.33
C THR A 100 13.11 -16.41 10.41
N LYS A 101 14.00 -17.28 10.90
CA LYS A 101 13.75 -18.71 11.15
C LYS A 101 12.69 -18.94 12.22
N SER A 102 12.65 -18.12 13.28
CA SER A 102 11.66 -18.22 14.36
C SER A 102 10.25 -17.84 13.88
N ILE A 103 10.15 -16.77 13.08
CA ILE A 103 8.89 -16.32 12.47
C ILE A 103 8.41 -17.36 11.45
N GLN A 104 9.30 -17.85 10.58
CA GLN A 104 8.99 -18.88 9.58
C GLN A 104 8.56 -20.21 10.22
N LYS A 105 9.16 -20.60 11.35
CA LYS A 105 8.84 -21.85 12.06
C LYS A 105 7.52 -21.76 12.86
N LYS A 106 7.21 -20.60 13.43
CA LYS A 106 5.90 -20.32 14.05
C LYS A 106 4.80 -20.27 12.98
N TYR A 107 5.09 -19.65 11.85
CA TYR A 107 4.25 -19.58 10.66
C TYR A 107 3.94 -20.99 10.13
N LEU A 108 4.94 -21.81 9.79
CA LEU A 108 4.77 -23.20 9.34
C LEU A 108 3.98 -24.10 10.32
N LYS A 109 3.96 -23.77 11.62
CA LYS A 109 3.19 -24.50 12.63
C LYS A 109 1.71 -24.11 12.63
N GLU A 110 1.40 -22.82 12.45
CA GLU A 110 0.03 -22.30 12.31
C GLU A 110 -0.59 -22.68 10.94
N LEU A 111 0.25 -22.98 9.95
CA LEU A 111 -0.13 -23.42 8.60
C LEU A 111 -0.77 -24.82 8.50
N ARG A 112 -0.62 -25.71 9.51
CA ARG A 112 -1.15 -27.09 9.46
C ARG A 112 -2.59 -27.23 9.94
N THR A 113 -3.14 -26.21 10.60
CA THR A 113 -4.31 -26.41 11.47
C THR A 113 -5.64 -26.00 10.90
N SER A 114 -5.72 -25.38 9.71
CA SER A 114 -7.01 -24.84 9.32
C SER A 114 -7.20 -24.91 7.80
N SER A 115 -8.38 -25.44 7.43
CA SER A 115 -8.84 -25.72 6.08
C SER A 115 -10.04 -24.83 5.75
N LYS A 116 -9.92 -24.00 4.71
CA LYS A 116 -10.98 -23.60 3.73
C LYS A 116 -10.59 -22.33 2.96
N SER A 117 -10.76 -22.45 1.64
CA SER A 117 -10.92 -21.45 0.57
C SER A 117 -9.97 -20.24 0.50
N ASN A 118 -9.22 -20.12 -0.60
CA ASN A 118 -8.98 -18.84 -1.29
C ASN A 118 -8.27 -18.97 -2.67
N ALA A 119 -8.37 -17.89 -3.47
CA ALA A 119 -8.01 -17.74 -4.88
C ALA A 119 -6.51 -17.86 -5.24
N ILE A 120 -5.63 -18.15 -4.27
CA ILE A 120 -4.19 -18.30 -4.47
C ILE A 120 -3.71 -19.50 -3.69
N ILE A 121 -3.08 -20.43 -4.40
CA ILE A 121 -2.42 -21.60 -3.84
C ILE A 121 -0.97 -21.19 -3.58
N LEU A 122 -0.53 -21.19 -2.33
CA LEU A 122 0.90 -21.16 -2.05
C LEU A 122 1.44 -22.57 -2.25
N ASP A 123 2.53 -22.71 -3.00
CA ASP A 123 3.18 -24.01 -3.19
C ASP A 123 3.62 -24.53 -1.81
N GLY A 124 2.94 -25.58 -1.34
CA GLY A 124 2.96 -26.04 0.05
C GLY A 124 1.60 -26.42 0.64
N GLY A 125 0.49 -26.24 -0.09
CA GLY A 125 -0.86 -26.70 0.33
C GLY A 125 -1.58 -25.74 1.28
N ILE A 126 -1.13 -24.49 1.32
CA ILE A 126 -1.59 -23.51 2.30
C ILE A 126 -2.76 -22.71 1.72
N ASN A 127 -3.96 -22.93 2.26
CA ASN A 127 -5.20 -22.28 1.82
C ASN A 127 -5.68 -21.13 2.73
N GLN A 128 -4.87 -20.68 3.71
CA GLN A 128 -5.37 -19.85 4.82
C GLN A 128 -4.51 -18.68 5.28
N LEU A 129 -3.62 -18.20 4.42
CA LEU A 129 -2.91 -16.98 4.74
C LEU A 129 -3.77 -15.77 4.42
N LYS A 130 -3.78 -14.80 5.33
CA LYS A 130 -4.32 -13.48 5.01
C LYS A 130 -3.40 -12.85 3.98
N PHE A 131 -3.91 -12.71 2.76
CA PHE A 131 -3.21 -12.08 1.67
C PHE A 131 -3.91 -10.81 1.22
N THR A 132 -3.13 -9.91 0.64
CA THR A 132 -3.61 -8.70 -0.02
C THR A 132 -2.87 -8.52 -1.34
N TYR A 133 -3.55 -7.98 -2.34
CA TYR A 133 -2.91 -7.62 -3.59
C TYR A 133 -2.14 -6.30 -3.42
N ALA A 134 -0.96 -6.21 -4.04
CA ALA A 134 -0.17 -5.00 -3.98
C ALA A 134 -0.73 -3.92 -4.91
N ASN A 135 -0.98 -2.74 -4.36
CA ASN A 135 -1.49 -1.58 -5.11
C ASN A 135 -0.54 -1.03 -6.18
N CYS A 136 0.73 -1.44 -6.17
CA CYS A 136 1.76 -0.93 -7.09
C CYS A 136 1.89 -1.70 -8.41
N CYS A 137 1.17 -2.80 -8.57
CA CYS A 137 1.16 -3.59 -9.81
C CYS A 137 -0.18 -4.28 -10.09
N ASN A 138 -1.13 -4.20 -9.17
CA ASN A 138 -2.52 -4.64 -9.33
C ASN A 138 -2.62 -6.00 -10.06
N PRO A 139 -2.06 -7.08 -9.45
CA PRO A 139 -1.96 -8.38 -10.10
C PRO A 139 -3.34 -8.96 -10.40
N ILE A 140 -3.51 -9.53 -11.59
CA ILE A 140 -4.75 -10.17 -12.05
C ILE A 140 -4.52 -11.65 -12.39
N PRO A 141 -5.56 -12.49 -12.37
CA PRO A 141 -5.42 -13.90 -12.70
C PRO A 141 -4.68 -14.15 -14.02
N GLY A 142 -3.68 -15.02 -13.95
CA GLY A 142 -2.80 -15.36 -15.06
C GLY A 142 -1.49 -14.56 -15.11
N ASP A 143 -1.34 -13.49 -14.32
CA ASP A 143 -0.03 -12.89 -14.10
C ASP A 143 0.92 -13.86 -13.39
N GLU A 144 2.20 -13.85 -13.76
CA GLU A 144 3.24 -14.42 -12.91
C GLU A 144 3.33 -13.59 -11.62
N VAL A 145 3.17 -14.25 -10.47
CA VAL A 145 3.04 -13.61 -9.18
C VAL A 145 4.01 -14.19 -8.16
N LEU A 146 4.41 -13.35 -7.20
CA LEU A 146 5.18 -13.73 -6.03
C LEU A 146 4.54 -13.16 -4.77
N GLY A 147 4.67 -13.88 -3.66
CA GLY A 147 4.21 -13.44 -2.35
C GLY A 147 5.37 -12.85 -1.56
N PHE A 148 5.13 -11.75 -0.87
CA PHE A 148 6.08 -11.17 0.08
C PHE A 148 5.47 -11.13 1.48
N ILE A 149 6.11 -11.79 2.43
CA ILE A 149 5.67 -11.79 3.83
C ILE A 149 6.06 -10.45 4.44
N SER A 150 5.08 -9.62 4.78
CA SER A 150 5.28 -8.35 5.47
C SER A 150 5.76 -8.54 6.92
N ARG A 151 6.23 -7.47 7.57
CA ARG A 151 6.68 -7.53 8.98
C ARG A 151 5.55 -7.92 9.95
N ASN A 152 4.30 -7.70 9.55
CA ASN A 152 3.12 -8.01 10.34
C ASN A 152 2.62 -9.45 10.09
N GLY A 153 3.30 -10.22 9.23
CA GLY A 153 2.91 -11.58 8.86
C GLY A 153 1.91 -11.69 7.70
N ASP A 154 1.33 -10.57 7.24
CA ASP A 154 0.44 -10.55 6.07
C ASP A 154 1.25 -10.77 4.78
N VAL A 155 0.70 -11.57 3.85
CA VAL A 155 1.32 -11.81 2.53
C VAL A 155 0.82 -10.77 1.54
N LYS A 156 1.74 -10.04 0.90
CA LYS A 156 1.42 -9.16 -0.22
C LYS A 156 1.77 -9.84 -1.53
N ILE A 157 0.79 -9.97 -2.41
CA ILE A 157 1.01 -10.54 -3.74
C ILE A 157 1.42 -9.44 -4.69
N HIS A 158 2.56 -9.63 -5.33
CA HIS A 158 3.09 -8.78 -6.37
C HIS A 158 3.16 -9.55 -7.69
N ARG A 159 3.10 -8.83 -8.81
CA ARG A 159 3.53 -9.36 -10.11
C ARG A 159 5.05 -9.55 -10.11
N ALA A 160 5.54 -10.64 -10.68
CA ALA A 160 6.96 -10.96 -10.74
C ALA A 160 7.77 -9.84 -11.42
N MET A 161 7.19 -9.19 -12.43
CA MET A 161 7.83 -8.12 -13.19
C MET A 161 7.76 -6.73 -12.53
N CYS A 162 7.06 -6.58 -11.39
CA CYS A 162 6.97 -5.30 -10.69
C CYS A 162 8.34 -4.83 -10.16
N ASN A 163 8.67 -3.55 -10.37
CA ASN A 163 9.94 -2.98 -9.90
C ASN A 163 10.14 -3.10 -8.39
N ASN A 164 9.07 -2.90 -7.62
CA ASN A 164 9.09 -3.09 -6.17
C ASN A 164 9.34 -4.56 -5.81
N ALA A 165 8.75 -5.50 -6.54
CA ALA A 165 8.94 -6.93 -6.32
C ALA A 165 10.39 -7.35 -6.61
N LYS A 166 10.98 -6.85 -7.71
CA LYS A 166 12.40 -7.07 -8.03
C LYS A 166 13.34 -6.55 -6.94
N HIS A 167 13.02 -5.38 -6.36
CA HIS A 167 13.79 -4.83 -5.24
C HIS A 167 13.67 -5.70 -3.98
N LEU A 168 12.46 -6.18 -3.66
CA LEU A 168 12.22 -7.09 -2.54
C LEU A 168 12.93 -8.44 -2.72
N LEU A 169 12.92 -8.98 -3.93
CA LEU A 169 13.60 -10.23 -4.26
C LEU A 169 15.12 -10.12 -4.04
N LYS A 170 15.73 -8.98 -4.40
CA LYS A 170 17.17 -8.75 -4.22
C LYS A 170 17.58 -8.55 -2.75
N ASN A 171 16.76 -7.83 -1.98
CA ASN A 171 17.15 -7.36 -0.65
C ASN A 171 16.56 -8.16 0.51
N GLU A 172 15.43 -8.85 0.29
CA GLU A 172 14.66 -9.55 1.32
C GLU A 172 14.19 -10.94 0.83
N ASN A 173 15.07 -11.67 0.12
CA ASN A 173 14.74 -12.97 -0.49
C ASN A 173 14.15 -13.99 0.49
N ASP A 174 14.62 -14.02 1.74
CA ASP A 174 14.14 -14.95 2.78
C ASP A 174 12.66 -14.77 3.14
N ARG A 175 12.04 -13.67 2.70
CA ARG A 175 10.62 -13.33 2.95
C ARG A 175 9.76 -13.44 1.70
N ILE A 176 10.32 -13.93 0.60
CA ILE A 176 9.60 -14.24 -0.62
C ILE A 176 9.03 -15.66 -0.50
N VAL A 177 7.78 -15.82 -0.94
CA VAL A 177 7.09 -17.10 -1.02
C VAL A 177 6.50 -17.27 -2.40
N ASP A 178 6.60 -18.48 -2.94
CA ASP A 178 6.01 -18.82 -4.22
C ASP A 178 4.49 -18.94 -4.07
N VAL A 179 3.79 -18.23 -4.96
CA VAL A 179 2.33 -18.17 -4.98
C VAL A 179 1.84 -18.40 -6.40
N ARG A 180 0.70 -19.09 -6.53
CA ARG A 180 0.09 -19.38 -7.82
C ARG A 180 -1.40 -19.09 -7.76
N TRP A 181 -1.97 -18.67 -8.88
CA TRP A 181 -3.41 -18.48 -8.99
C TRP A 181 -4.15 -19.80 -8.86
N ALA A 182 -5.28 -19.79 -8.14
CA ALA A 182 -6.20 -20.92 -8.14
C ALA A 182 -6.83 -21.08 -9.53
N LYS A 183 -7.11 -22.33 -9.93
CA LYS A 183 -7.62 -22.66 -11.27
C LYS A 183 -9.02 -22.09 -11.57
N SER A 184 -9.80 -21.74 -10.55
CA SER A 184 -11.17 -21.22 -10.70
C SER A 184 -11.36 -19.98 -9.85
N VAL A 185 -11.13 -18.81 -10.43
CA VAL A 185 -11.46 -17.52 -9.82
C VAL A 185 -12.61 -16.93 -10.63
N GLN A 186 -13.83 -17.02 -10.12
CA GLN A 186 -15.05 -16.56 -10.82
C GLN A 186 -15.36 -15.07 -10.57
N THR A 187 -14.37 -14.27 -10.22
CA THR A 187 -14.56 -12.85 -9.87
C THR A 187 -13.90 -11.94 -10.88
N ASN A 188 -14.58 -10.87 -11.27
CA ASN A 188 -14.01 -9.85 -12.13
C ASN A 188 -12.98 -9.01 -11.35
N PHE A 189 -11.82 -8.78 -11.96
CA PHE A 189 -10.73 -7.99 -11.41
C PHE A 189 -10.70 -6.60 -12.03
N LEU A 190 -10.16 -5.62 -11.31
CA LEU A 190 -9.91 -4.30 -11.86
C LEU A 190 -8.58 -4.30 -12.60
N GLY A 191 -8.63 -4.08 -13.91
CA GLY A 191 -7.50 -3.75 -14.75
C GLY A 191 -7.53 -2.27 -15.12
N ALA A 192 -6.36 -1.67 -15.32
CA ALA A 192 -6.24 -0.34 -15.88
C ALA A 192 -5.32 -0.38 -17.10
N ILE A 193 -5.67 0.40 -18.12
CA ILE A 193 -4.88 0.56 -19.34
C ILE A 193 -4.65 2.05 -19.59
N ARG A 194 -3.46 2.36 -20.08
CA ARG A 194 -3.05 3.67 -20.57
C ARG A 194 -2.96 3.60 -22.08
N ILE A 195 -3.68 4.47 -22.76
CA ILE A 195 -3.75 4.57 -24.20
C ILE A 195 -3.15 5.92 -24.59
N ILE A 196 -2.26 5.93 -25.56
CA ILE A 196 -1.63 7.14 -26.09
C ILE A 196 -1.81 7.12 -27.61
N GLY A 197 -2.27 8.22 -28.17
CA GLY A 197 -2.54 8.31 -29.60
C GLY A 197 -2.75 9.73 -30.10
N GLU A 198 -3.01 9.86 -31.40
CA GLU A 198 -3.43 11.10 -32.04
C GLU A 198 -4.91 11.34 -31.78
N ASP A 199 -5.23 12.56 -31.34
CA ASP A 199 -6.60 12.96 -31.10
C ASP A 199 -7.27 13.29 -32.43
N ARG A 200 -8.28 12.50 -32.79
CA ARG A 200 -9.12 12.72 -33.96
C ARG A 200 -10.58 12.68 -33.58
N VAL A 201 -11.39 13.33 -34.42
CA VAL A 201 -12.85 13.31 -34.28
C VAL A 201 -13.34 11.87 -34.22
N GLY A 202 -14.12 11.57 -33.17
CA GLY A 202 -14.70 10.24 -32.94
C GLY A 202 -13.81 9.23 -32.21
N MET A 203 -12.56 9.56 -31.88
CA MET A 203 -11.64 8.61 -31.20
C MET A 203 -12.23 8.01 -29.92
N MET A 204 -12.86 8.82 -29.08
CA MET A 204 -13.46 8.34 -27.83
C MET A 204 -14.66 7.40 -28.08
N ASN A 205 -15.41 7.65 -29.15
CA ASN A 205 -16.51 6.77 -29.54
C ASN A 205 -15.96 5.41 -30.00
N ASP A 206 -14.92 5.42 -30.83
CA ASP A 206 -14.29 4.18 -31.32
C ASP A 206 -13.73 3.33 -30.16
N ILE A 207 -13.07 3.97 -29.18
CA ILE A 207 -12.55 3.29 -27.99
C ILE A 207 -13.70 2.68 -27.16
N THR A 208 -14.73 3.47 -26.86
CA THR A 208 -15.86 3.01 -26.03
C THR A 208 -16.70 1.93 -26.72
N ASP A 209 -16.84 1.99 -28.05
CA ASP A 209 -17.51 0.98 -28.86
C ASP A 209 -16.75 -0.35 -28.87
N ILE A 210 -15.41 -0.33 -28.99
CA ILE A 210 -14.61 -1.56 -28.89
C ILE A 210 -14.76 -2.20 -27.52
N LEU A 211 -14.68 -1.41 -26.44
CA LEU A 211 -14.76 -1.91 -25.08
C LEU A 211 -16.15 -2.47 -24.76
N SER A 212 -17.21 -1.77 -25.17
CA SER A 212 -18.59 -2.14 -24.83
C SER A 212 -19.18 -3.19 -25.77
N LYS A 213 -19.18 -2.93 -27.08
CA LYS A 213 -19.88 -3.80 -28.06
C LYS A 213 -19.04 -5.01 -28.47
N SER A 214 -17.73 -4.83 -28.61
CA SER A 214 -16.87 -5.87 -29.17
C SER A 214 -16.39 -6.87 -28.13
N LEU A 215 -16.21 -6.41 -26.88
CA LEU A 215 -15.61 -7.20 -25.80
C LEU A 215 -16.54 -7.39 -24.60
N SER A 216 -17.69 -6.70 -24.57
CA SER A 216 -18.65 -6.76 -23.47
C SER A 216 -18.00 -6.50 -22.10
N THR A 217 -17.01 -5.60 -22.09
CA THR A 217 -16.22 -5.28 -20.90
C THR A 217 -16.86 -4.11 -20.16
N ASN A 218 -17.10 -4.27 -18.85
CA ASN A 218 -17.62 -3.18 -18.03
C ASN A 218 -16.49 -2.19 -17.65
N MET A 219 -16.71 -0.91 -17.90
CA MET A 219 -15.77 0.17 -17.60
C MET A 219 -16.12 0.82 -16.26
N LYS A 220 -15.14 0.95 -15.36
CA LYS A 220 -15.31 1.63 -14.07
C LYS A 220 -15.08 3.14 -14.18
N SER A 221 -14.07 3.55 -14.94
CA SER A 221 -13.75 4.96 -15.13
C SER A 221 -12.94 5.16 -16.40
N ILE A 222 -13.12 6.30 -17.04
CA ILE A 222 -12.35 6.75 -18.20
C ILE A 222 -11.89 8.17 -17.88
N ASN A 223 -10.58 8.39 -17.88
CA ASN A 223 -9.98 9.71 -17.74
C ASN A 223 -9.18 9.98 -19.01
N VAL A 224 -9.46 11.08 -19.68
CA VAL A 224 -8.82 11.43 -20.94
C VAL A 224 -8.36 12.87 -20.87
N THR A 225 -7.14 13.08 -21.30
CA THR A 225 -6.54 14.40 -21.48
C THR A 225 -6.02 14.49 -22.90
N SER A 226 -6.30 15.60 -23.57
CA SER A 226 -5.80 15.89 -24.91
C SER A 226 -4.94 17.14 -24.86
N ASP A 227 -3.80 17.11 -25.54
CA ASP A 227 -2.84 18.21 -25.64
C ASP A 227 -2.15 18.18 -27.01
N GLU A 228 -2.07 19.33 -27.67
CA GLU A 228 -1.40 19.52 -28.98
C GLU A 228 -1.73 18.45 -30.06
N GLY A 229 -2.98 17.97 -30.11
CA GLY A 229 -3.42 16.96 -31.09
C GLY A 229 -3.06 15.52 -30.74
N MET A 230 -2.54 15.28 -29.54
CA MET A 230 -2.33 13.96 -28.96
C MET A 230 -3.28 13.77 -27.77
N PHE A 231 -3.78 12.55 -27.59
CA PHE A 231 -4.53 12.19 -26.40
C PHE A 231 -3.81 11.14 -25.56
N GLU A 232 -4.03 11.25 -24.26
CA GLU A 232 -3.72 10.24 -23.28
C GLU A 232 -4.99 9.85 -22.53
N GLY A 233 -5.31 8.56 -22.52
CA GLY A 233 -6.46 8.00 -21.83
C GLY A 233 -6.06 6.95 -20.80
N ILE A 234 -6.53 7.08 -19.57
CA ILE A 234 -6.47 6.04 -18.55
C ILE A 234 -7.87 5.46 -18.37
N ILE A 235 -8.03 4.19 -18.73
CA ILE A 235 -9.29 3.47 -18.62
C ILE A 235 -9.14 2.40 -17.56
N THR A 236 -10.05 2.38 -16.59
CA THR A 236 -10.17 1.31 -15.59
C THR A 236 -11.38 0.46 -15.92
N LEU A 237 -11.19 -0.85 -15.97
CA LEU A 237 -12.14 -1.81 -16.50
C LEU A 237 -12.17 -3.10 -15.67
N TYR A 238 -13.30 -3.79 -15.70
CA TYR A 238 -13.46 -5.11 -15.10
C TYR A 238 -13.06 -6.19 -16.10
N VAL A 239 -12.06 -7.01 -15.74
CA VAL A 239 -11.52 -8.09 -16.57
C VAL A 239 -11.53 -9.41 -15.83
N ASP A 240 -11.68 -10.50 -16.58
CA ASP A 240 -11.70 -11.86 -16.01
C ASP A 240 -10.28 -12.39 -15.72
N GLY A 241 -9.27 -11.75 -16.30
CA GLY A 241 -7.86 -12.11 -16.15
C GLY A 241 -7.00 -11.50 -17.26
N ILE A 242 -5.73 -11.89 -17.30
CA ILE A 242 -4.74 -11.35 -18.25
C ILE A 242 -5.13 -11.59 -19.71
N VAL A 243 -5.71 -12.74 -20.03
CA VAL A 243 -6.11 -13.09 -21.41
C VAL A 243 -7.18 -12.12 -21.94
N HIS A 244 -8.15 -11.75 -21.09
CA HIS A 244 -9.17 -10.77 -21.47
C HIS A 244 -8.54 -9.38 -21.62
N LEU A 245 -7.70 -8.95 -20.67
CA LEU A 245 -7.02 -7.66 -20.73
C LEU A 245 -6.13 -7.53 -22.00
N ASP A 246 -5.33 -8.55 -22.31
CA ASP A 246 -4.47 -8.57 -23.49
C ASP A 246 -5.28 -8.51 -24.78
N LYS A 247 -6.46 -9.16 -24.83
CA LYS A 247 -7.36 -9.09 -25.98
C LYS A 247 -7.92 -7.67 -26.17
N ILE A 248 -8.21 -6.97 -25.07
CA ILE A 248 -8.62 -5.56 -25.09
C ILE A 248 -7.49 -4.70 -25.63
N MET A 249 -6.29 -4.82 -25.05
CA MET A 249 -5.13 -4.03 -25.47
C MET A 249 -4.83 -4.21 -26.96
N LYS A 250 -4.76 -5.45 -27.45
CA LYS A 250 -4.50 -5.76 -28.87
C LYS A 250 -5.57 -5.22 -29.82
N ARG A 251 -6.82 -5.09 -29.37
CA ARG A 251 -7.88 -4.50 -30.21
C ARG A 251 -7.77 -2.99 -30.25
N LEU A 252 -7.44 -2.35 -29.13
CA LEU A 252 -7.23 -0.92 -29.07
C LEU A 252 -5.98 -0.49 -29.86
N GLU A 253 -4.91 -1.29 -29.86
CA GLU A 253 -3.72 -1.05 -30.68
C GLU A 253 -4.01 -1.03 -32.19
N ARG A 254 -5.10 -1.67 -32.64
CA ARG A 254 -5.50 -1.69 -34.05
C ARG A 254 -6.32 -0.47 -34.47
N LEU A 255 -6.76 0.35 -33.51
CA LEU A 255 -7.48 1.57 -33.83
C LEU A 255 -6.55 2.56 -34.52
N GLN A 256 -7.01 3.09 -35.65
CA GLN A 256 -6.29 4.13 -36.36
C GLN A 256 -6.15 5.38 -35.47
N GLY A 257 -4.90 5.81 -35.26
CA GLY A 257 -4.53 6.92 -34.40
C GLY A 257 -4.00 6.49 -33.02
N VAL A 258 -4.20 5.24 -32.59
CA VAL A 258 -3.57 4.73 -31.36
C VAL A 258 -2.10 4.41 -31.64
N LYS A 259 -1.20 5.00 -30.85
CA LYS A 259 0.24 4.78 -30.95
C LYS A 259 0.73 3.72 -29.97
N ASN A 260 0.19 3.72 -28.75
CA ASN A 260 0.62 2.79 -27.73
C ASN A 260 -0.52 2.45 -26.76
N VAL A 261 -0.57 1.20 -26.32
CA VAL A 261 -1.46 0.73 -25.27
C VAL A 261 -0.64 -0.03 -24.24
N LEU A 262 -0.64 0.48 -23.02
CA LEU A 262 0.13 -0.08 -21.92
C LEU A 262 -0.82 -0.47 -20.80
N ARG A 263 -0.50 -1.54 -20.07
CA ARG A 263 -1.14 -1.78 -18.79
C ARG A 263 -0.70 -0.70 -17.80
N TYR A 264 -1.65 -0.09 -17.11
CA TYR A 264 -1.38 0.92 -16.10
C TYR A 264 -1.25 0.25 -14.73
N GLU A 265 -0.11 0.45 -14.07
CA GLU A 265 0.28 -0.18 -12.80
C GLU A 265 0.36 0.81 -11.64
#